data_AF-A0A327PJR9-F1
#
_entry.id   AF-A0A327PJR9-F1
#
_cell.length_a   1.000
_cell.length_b   1.000
_cell.length_c   1.000
_cell.angle_alpha   90.00
_cell.angle_beta   90.00
_cell.angle_gamma   90.00
#
_symmetry.space_group_name_H-M   'P 1'
#
loop_
_entity.id
_entity.type
_entity.pdbx_description
1 polymer ?
#
loop_
_entity_poly.entity_id
_entity_poly.type
_entity_poly.pdbx_seq_one_letter_code
_entity_poly.pdbx_strand_id
1 'polypeptide(L)'
;MNNKIFLICCCLYIKAIASIAQDSPIPFEVLPLQSLSEFQSTSANWQIVEDVYYDLDGGKSKATNGTGILLNTLQKGDNQAIKTVFEHGDIELELDFMMPKGSNSGVYLQGRYEVQLFDSWTEKDPKYSDAGAIYQRWDASRGAGREGYEGHPPLVNVSRAPGLWQSLRIVFQAPRFDSNGKKVTNAKFISVYQNDVLVQKNIEVTGPTQAAFFEDEQALGPLVIQGDHGGVAIRNIKYKTYGSENVTLEQMKLTYYDSIKSISDFATANPKGEMDIDVLAHLAPATRNEFSGTVEGTLVIPSDGEYFFNLNLAWVPDDTPPGNINGAGKLFIDDKEVVYVDGVTGKASGSTQLTAGNHKVKLNYFKKYGHWYAPSNDITLTVEGNGVAKTALNSPIRAYDPVGQIALNVDSKAEMQRGFIMHAGEKRTHTVAVGEPGGANYAIDLSRGELLSVWRGDFVETTPMWYGRGETQLMLPLGNVIEFAGKPSLSVLASKEEAWPTEIDGFTYEGFELKQDGSPVISYKMPGVSFKETLDTKESGKKLVHTLNLVSETDATQIYCLVAQGSTIEKLPNGLYAIDDKSYYIEFEGKESPMVRNSVDGSKELVLPVNLKNNVGVITYSIVW
;
A
#
# COMPACT_ATOMS: atom_id res chain seq x y z
N MET A 1 -41.40 -41.34 16.85
CA MET A 1 -40.45 -41.43 15.73
C MET A 1 -39.82 -40.07 15.56
N ASN A 2 -38.51 -39.99 15.83
CA ASN A 2 -37.72 -38.77 15.90
C ASN A 2 -37.39 -38.26 14.50
N ASN A 3 -37.75 -37.01 14.18
CA ASN A 3 -37.18 -36.28 13.03
C ASN A 3 -36.31 -35.15 13.56
N LYS A 4 -34.99 -35.38 13.59
CA LYS A 4 -33.98 -34.33 13.74
C LYS A 4 -33.78 -33.70 12.36
N ILE A 5 -34.14 -32.44 12.21
CA ILE A 5 -33.75 -31.60 11.08
C ILE A 5 -32.31 -31.15 11.35
N PHE A 6 -31.38 -31.62 10.51
CA PHE A 6 -29.98 -31.21 10.52
C PHE A 6 -29.87 -29.93 9.69
N LEU A 7 -29.59 -28.81 10.35
CA LEU A 7 -29.29 -27.54 9.69
C LEU A 7 -27.86 -27.62 9.16
N ILE A 8 -27.69 -27.79 7.85
CA ILE A 8 -26.38 -27.70 7.21
C ILE A 8 -26.06 -26.22 7.00
N CYS A 9 -25.16 -25.68 7.82
CA CYS A 9 -24.51 -24.40 7.58
C CYS A 9 -23.64 -24.50 6.32
N CYS A 10 -24.17 -24.07 5.18
CA CYS A 10 -23.34 -23.72 4.02
C CYS A 10 -22.59 -22.42 4.33
N CYS A 11 -21.37 -22.53 4.86
CA CYS A 11 -20.41 -21.45 4.84
C CYS A 11 -19.92 -21.28 3.40
N LEU A 12 -20.59 -20.43 2.63
CA LEU A 12 -20.07 -19.95 1.35
C LEU A 12 -18.93 -18.97 1.65
N TYR A 13 -17.70 -19.50 1.67
CA TYR A 13 -16.49 -18.68 1.57
C TYR A 13 -16.46 -18.08 0.17
N ILE A 14 -16.90 -16.84 0.04
CA ILE A 14 -16.65 -16.01 -1.14
C ILE A 14 -15.17 -15.65 -1.09
N LYS A 15 -14.34 -16.36 -1.87
CA LYS A 15 -12.95 -15.96 -2.10
C LYS A 15 -12.97 -14.70 -2.97
N ALA A 16 -12.59 -13.58 -2.37
CA ALA A 16 -12.24 -12.37 -3.10
C ALA A 16 -11.09 -12.67 -4.07
N ILE A 17 -11.27 -12.34 -5.35
CA ILE A 17 -10.17 -12.32 -6.32
C ILE A 17 -9.63 -10.89 -6.31
N ALA A 18 -8.83 -10.59 -5.29
CA ALA A 18 -7.79 -9.60 -5.43
C ALA A 18 -6.56 -10.34 -6.00
N SER A 19 -5.84 -9.72 -6.92
CA SER A 19 -4.46 -10.12 -7.20
C SER A 19 -3.64 -9.74 -5.96
N ILE A 20 -3.76 -10.52 -4.90
CA ILE A 20 -2.94 -10.38 -3.71
C ILE A 20 -1.57 -10.92 -4.14
N ALA A 21 -0.60 -10.02 -4.33
CA ALA A 21 0.78 -10.43 -4.27
C ALA A 21 0.95 -11.17 -2.94
N GLN A 22 1.18 -12.48 -2.98
CA GLN A 22 1.13 -13.29 -1.77
C GLN A 22 2.11 -12.74 -0.73
N ASP A 23 1.58 -12.34 0.42
CA ASP A 23 2.35 -11.82 1.54
C ASP A 23 3.41 -12.82 1.97
N SER A 24 4.58 -12.30 2.31
CA SER A 24 5.68 -13.10 2.85
C SER A 24 5.20 -13.80 4.13
N PRO A 25 5.30 -15.14 4.24
CA PRO A 25 4.89 -15.88 5.42
C PRO A 25 5.86 -15.70 6.59
N ILE A 26 7.04 -15.09 6.35
CA ILE A 26 8.00 -14.74 7.38
C ILE A 26 7.45 -13.52 8.14
N PRO A 27 7.25 -13.61 9.46
CA PRO A 27 6.76 -12.46 10.24
C PRO A 27 7.84 -11.36 10.30
N PHE A 28 7.40 -10.12 10.46
CA PHE A 28 8.30 -9.04 10.83
C PHE A 28 8.72 -9.18 12.30
N GLU A 29 9.98 -8.87 12.60
CA GLU A 29 10.39 -8.53 13.96
C GLU A 29 9.81 -7.17 14.34
N VAL A 30 9.31 -7.03 15.57
CA VAL A 30 8.69 -5.79 16.05
C VAL A 30 9.56 -5.17 17.10
N LEU A 31 9.88 -3.88 16.94
CA LEU A 31 10.57 -3.10 17.96
C LEU A 31 9.50 -2.61 18.97
N PRO A 32 9.51 -3.11 20.22
CA PRO A 32 8.31 -3.10 21.08
C PRO A 32 7.96 -1.73 21.68
N LEU A 33 8.89 -0.77 21.66
CA LEU A 33 8.71 0.62 22.16
C LEU A 33 8.12 0.71 23.59
N GLN A 34 8.51 -0.22 24.47
CA GLN A 34 8.16 -0.21 25.90
C GLN A 34 9.10 0.69 26.73
N SER A 35 10.34 0.84 26.25
CA SER A 35 11.35 1.72 26.81
C SER A 35 12.38 2.05 25.72
N LEU A 36 13.39 2.86 26.04
CA LEU A 36 14.51 3.13 25.12
C LEU A 36 15.58 2.02 25.10
N SER A 37 15.33 0.84 25.70
CA SER A 37 16.31 -0.26 25.83
C SER A 37 16.84 -0.80 24.50
N GLU A 38 16.06 -0.71 23.44
CA GLU A 38 16.43 -1.18 22.09
C GLU A 38 17.34 -0.19 21.35
N PHE A 39 17.64 0.95 21.99
CA PHE A 39 18.45 2.01 21.43
C PHE A 39 19.71 2.24 22.26
N GLN A 40 20.75 2.70 21.57
CA GLN A 40 21.95 3.20 22.22
C GLN A 40 21.62 4.44 23.05
N SER A 41 22.47 4.76 24.04
CA SER A 41 22.29 5.96 24.87
C SER A 41 22.20 7.21 24.00
N THR A 42 21.19 8.04 24.25
CA THR A 42 20.90 9.28 23.51
C THR A 42 20.49 10.39 24.48
N SER A 43 20.29 11.60 23.98
CA SER A 43 19.86 12.76 24.77
C SER A 43 18.36 12.74 25.11
N ALA A 44 17.96 13.62 26.03
CA ALA A 44 16.61 13.68 26.60
C ALA A 44 15.52 14.21 25.65
N ASN A 45 15.85 14.51 24.39
CA ASN A 45 14.86 14.82 23.35
C ASN A 45 14.01 13.61 22.96
N TRP A 46 14.50 12.39 23.19
CA TRP A 46 13.78 11.15 22.93
C TRP A 46 13.08 10.62 24.18
N GLN A 47 11.83 10.21 24.01
CA GLN A 47 11.00 9.61 25.07
C GLN A 47 10.01 8.61 24.48
N ILE A 48 9.51 7.72 25.34
CA ILE A 48 8.44 6.79 25.00
C ILE A 48 7.12 7.32 25.58
N VAL A 49 6.07 7.39 24.76
CA VAL A 49 4.75 7.93 25.10
C VAL A 49 3.63 7.03 24.54
N GLU A 50 2.39 7.24 25.00
CA GLU A 50 1.20 6.50 24.52
C GLU A 50 0.52 7.19 23.34
N ASP A 51 0.38 8.51 23.41
CA ASP A 51 -0.23 9.31 22.34
C ASP A 51 0.48 10.66 22.18
N VAL A 52 0.36 11.23 20.98
CA VAL A 52 0.88 12.53 20.63
C VAL A 52 -0.14 13.31 19.81
N TYR A 53 -0.21 14.61 20.10
CA TYR A 53 -1.00 15.57 19.35
C TYR A 53 -0.08 16.70 18.87
N TYR A 54 -0.08 16.92 17.56
CA TYR A 54 0.45 18.12 16.93
C TYR A 54 -0.71 18.96 16.40
N ASP A 55 -0.66 20.27 16.63
CA ASP A 55 -1.64 21.19 16.05
C ASP A 55 -1.37 21.38 14.56
N LEU A 56 -2.44 21.39 13.77
CA LEU A 56 -2.40 21.58 12.32
C LEU A 56 -1.73 22.92 11.93
N ASP A 57 -1.93 23.94 12.76
CA ASP A 57 -1.36 25.26 12.55
C ASP A 57 0.08 25.41 13.09
N GLY A 58 0.61 24.36 13.74
CA GLY A 58 1.91 24.32 14.37
C GLY A 58 1.89 24.69 15.86
N GLY A 59 3.05 24.58 16.51
CA GLY A 59 3.20 24.83 17.94
C GLY A 59 3.87 23.67 18.66
N LYS A 60 3.79 23.66 20.00
CA LYS A 60 4.35 22.58 20.82
C LYS A 60 3.45 21.35 20.76
N SER A 61 4.06 20.17 20.70
CA SER A 61 3.36 18.90 20.90
C SER A 61 2.73 18.81 22.29
N LYS A 62 1.67 18.02 22.37
CA LYS A 62 1.16 17.47 23.63
C LYS A 62 1.29 15.96 23.55
N ALA A 63 1.76 15.34 24.62
CA ALA A 63 1.89 13.89 24.69
C ALA A 63 1.29 13.37 26.00
N THR A 64 0.82 12.13 25.97
CA THR A 64 0.33 11.41 27.15
C THR A 64 1.35 10.35 27.59
N ASN A 65 1.49 10.18 28.91
CA ASN A 65 2.42 9.20 29.47
C ASN A 65 1.94 7.78 29.16
N GLY A 66 2.83 6.95 28.63
CA GLY A 66 2.62 5.51 28.44
C GLY A 66 3.63 4.97 27.44
N THR A 67 3.24 4.01 26.60
CA THR A 67 4.17 3.28 25.72
C THR A 67 3.62 3.08 24.31
N GLY A 68 4.50 2.79 23.36
CA GLY A 68 4.14 2.45 21.98
C GLY A 68 4.55 3.49 20.94
N ILE A 69 4.88 4.72 21.34
CA ILE A 69 5.37 5.77 20.46
C ILE A 69 6.74 6.26 20.91
N LEU A 70 7.69 6.27 19.98
CA LEU A 70 8.97 6.96 20.12
C LEU A 70 8.80 8.43 19.69
N LEU A 71 8.92 9.35 20.65
CA LEU A 71 8.71 10.78 20.42
C LEU A 71 10.03 11.55 20.53
N ASN A 72 10.38 12.29 19.48
CA ASN A 72 11.38 13.34 19.51
C ASN A 72 10.71 14.69 19.81
N THR A 73 11.15 15.37 20.87
CA THR A 73 10.80 16.77 21.13
C THR A 73 12.08 17.56 21.38
N LEU A 74 12.38 18.51 20.49
CA LEU A 74 13.57 19.33 20.59
C LEU A 74 13.67 20.04 21.94
N GLN A 75 14.81 19.88 22.59
CA GLN A 75 15.16 20.49 23.86
C GLN A 75 16.05 21.70 23.63
N LYS A 76 16.06 22.60 24.63
CA LYS A 76 17.08 23.65 24.69
C LYS A 76 18.40 23.02 25.13
N GLY A 77 19.31 22.76 24.18
CA GLY A 77 20.61 22.15 24.46
C GLY A 77 20.96 21.10 23.42
N ASP A 78 21.59 20.01 23.88
CA ASP A 78 22.02 18.91 23.04
C ASP A 78 20.82 18.07 22.59
N ASN A 79 20.60 18.03 21.28
CA ASN A 79 19.62 17.17 20.62
C ASN A 79 20.42 16.19 19.76
N GLN A 80 20.34 14.90 20.09
CA GLN A 80 21.04 13.83 19.40
C GLN A 80 20.06 13.00 18.59
N ALA A 81 20.58 12.33 17.56
CA ALA A 81 19.87 11.24 16.92
C ALA A 81 19.71 10.04 17.87
N ILE A 82 18.78 9.15 17.55
CA ILE A 82 18.61 7.87 18.25
C ILE A 82 19.01 6.72 17.31
N LYS A 83 19.73 5.74 17.84
CA LYS A 83 20.35 4.64 17.07
C LYS A 83 19.95 3.31 17.67
N THR A 84 19.57 2.34 16.86
CA THR A 84 19.27 0.98 17.34
C THR A 84 20.52 0.30 17.92
N VAL A 85 20.30 -0.62 18.87
CA VAL A 85 21.36 -1.52 19.35
C VAL A 85 21.71 -2.55 18.27
N PHE A 86 20.70 -3.07 17.56
CA PHE A 86 20.93 -3.98 16.46
C PHE A 86 21.51 -3.25 15.23
N GLU A 87 22.28 -4.00 14.45
CA GLU A 87 22.78 -3.58 13.14
C GLU A 87 22.17 -4.46 12.05
N HIS A 88 22.03 -3.93 10.83
CA HIS A 88 21.45 -4.62 9.70
C HIS A 88 22.29 -4.46 8.43
N GLY A 89 22.18 -5.45 7.53
CA GLY A 89 22.60 -5.36 6.14
C GLY A 89 21.40 -4.99 5.28
N ASP A 90 20.96 -5.91 4.44
CA ASP A 90 19.69 -5.78 3.72
C ASP A 90 18.53 -5.77 4.71
N ILE A 91 17.53 -4.93 4.46
CA ILE A 91 16.39 -4.77 5.36
C ILE A 91 15.11 -4.43 4.60
N GLU A 92 14.01 -5.04 5.04
CA GLU A 92 12.67 -4.54 4.80
C GLU A 92 12.18 -3.91 6.11
N LEU A 93 11.97 -2.60 6.12
CA LEU A 93 11.57 -1.81 7.27
C LEU A 93 10.18 -1.23 7.04
N GLU A 94 9.28 -1.38 8.01
CA GLU A 94 8.00 -0.69 8.07
C GLU A 94 7.92 0.11 9.38
N LEU A 95 7.42 1.34 9.30
CA LEU A 95 7.12 2.18 10.45
C LEU A 95 6.02 3.18 10.12
N ASP A 96 5.37 3.72 11.15
CA ASP A 96 4.51 4.89 11.00
C ASP A 96 5.19 6.10 11.63
N PHE A 97 5.03 7.28 11.01
CA PHE A 97 5.54 8.54 11.52
C PHE A 97 4.49 9.64 11.51
N MET A 98 4.60 10.59 12.42
CA MET A 98 3.77 11.78 12.51
C MET A 98 4.66 12.99 12.80
N MET A 99 4.39 14.11 12.13
CA MET A 99 5.21 15.31 12.24
C MET A 99 4.37 16.57 12.52
N PRO A 100 4.90 17.54 13.29
CA PRO A 100 4.35 18.87 13.34
C PRO A 100 4.60 19.62 12.03
N LYS A 101 3.84 20.70 11.82
CA LYS A 101 3.97 21.59 10.67
C LYS A 101 5.41 22.12 10.52
N GLY A 102 5.95 22.02 9.31
CA GLY A 102 7.28 22.48 8.93
C GLY A 102 8.45 21.69 9.55
N SER A 103 8.20 20.51 10.09
CA SER A 103 9.23 19.71 10.75
C SER A 103 10.10 18.93 9.75
N ASN A 104 11.28 18.53 10.22
CA ASN A 104 12.30 17.79 9.46
C ASN A 104 12.95 16.73 10.37
N SER A 105 13.10 15.52 9.86
CA SER A 105 13.84 14.39 10.43
C SER A 105 14.27 13.46 9.27
N GLY A 106 14.80 12.30 9.57
CA GLY A 106 15.21 11.34 8.55
C GLY A 106 15.46 9.96 9.12
N VAL A 107 15.17 8.94 8.33
CA VAL A 107 15.50 7.54 8.64
C VAL A 107 16.74 7.16 7.85
N TYR A 108 17.85 6.93 8.57
CA TYR A 108 19.12 6.56 7.98
C TYR A 108 19.33 5.05 8.09
N LEU A 109 19.40 4.39 6.94
CA LEU A 109 19.74 2.99 6.82
C LEU A 109 21.25 2.86 7.06
N GLN A 110 21.64 1.97 7.98
CA GLN A 110 23.03 1.81 8.43
C GLN A 110 23.68 3.11 8.95
N GLY A 111 22.89 4.11 9.35
CA GLY A 111 23.37 5.45 9.70
C GLY A 111 23.97 6.25 8.54
N ARG A 112 23.75 5.82 7.27
CA ARG A 112 24.46 6.32 6.08
C ARG A 112 23.55 6.82 4.96
N TYR A 113 22.40 6.18 4.76
CA TYR A 113 21.55 6.45 3.61
C TYR A 113 20.19 6.95 4.09
N GLU A 114 19.93 8.23 3.89
CA GLU A 114 18.71 8.87 4.41
C GLU A 114 17.51 8.72 3.47
N VAL A 115 16.42 8.21 4.02
CA VAL A 115 15.07 8.50 3.54
C VAL A 115 14.52 9.67 4.35
N GLN A 116 14.17 10.73 3.65
CA GLN A 116 13.77 12.01 4.24
C GLN A 116 12.38 11.94 4.89
N LEU A 117 12.25 12.53 6.08
CA LEU A 117 10.97 12.75 6.76
C LEU A 117 10.75 14.26 6.89
N PHE A 118 9.86 14.82 6.08
CA PHE A 118 9.59 16.26 6.06
C PHE A 118 8.08 16.54 6.07
N ASP A 119 7.67 17.69 6.59
CA ASP A 119 6.32 18.19 6.33
C ASP A 119 6.22 18.70 4.89
N SER A 120 5.94 17.76 3.98
CA SER A 120 5.71 18.04 2.56
C SER A 120 4.22 18.16 2.22
N TRP A 121 3.33 18.39 3.21
CA TRP A 121 1.90 18.49 2.93
C TRP A 121 1.61 19.59 1.89
N THR A 122 0.94 19.20 0.80
CA THR A 122 0.59 20.05 -0.35
C THR A 122 1.75 20.54 -1.24
N GLU A 123 2.97 20.03 -1.05
CA GLU A 123 4.07 20.30 -1.99
C GLU A 123 3.76 19.72 -3.37
N LYS A 124 3.82 20.55 -4.42
CA LYS A 124 3.44 20.17 -5.78
C LYS A 124 4.62 19.70 -6.60
N ASP A 125 5.81 20.23 -6.31
CA ASP A 125 7.04 19.95 -7.05
C ASP A 125 8.08 19.35 -6.09
N PRO A 126 7.87 18.12 -5.58
CA PRO A 126 8.73 17.56 -4.55
C PRO A 126 10.19 17.49 -5.00
N LYS A 127 11.09 17.67 -4.04
CA LYS A 127 12.55 17.69 -4.19
C LYS A 127 13.17 16.53 -3.41
N TYR A 128 14.49 16.39 -3.51
CA TYR A 128 15.25 15.42 -2.72
C TYR A 128 15.18 15.67 -1.20
N SER A 129 14.63 16.82 -0.77
CA SER A 129 14.42 17.21 0.63
C SER A 129 12.99 16.99 1.13
N ASP A 130 12.09 16.45 0.30
CA ASP A 130 10.70 16.17 0.67
C ASP A 130 10.51 14.75 1.19
N ALA A 131 9.40 14.50 1.88
CA ALA A 131 9.10 13.19 2.47
C ALA A 131 9.19 12.05 1.44
N GLY A 132 9.83 10.95 1.83
CA GLY A 132 10.03 9.79 0.96
C GLY A 132 11.12 9.97 -0.10
N ALA A 133 11.79 11.14 -0.16
CA ALA A 133 13.00 11.32 -0.96
C ALA A 133 14.17 10.49 -0.43
N ILE A 134 15.11 10.19 -1.32
CA ILE A 134 16.47 9.81 -0.91
C ILE A 134 17.33 11.08 -0.94
N TYR A 135 17.87 11.45 0.22
CA TYR A 135 18.56 12.72 0.36
C TYR A 135 19.84 12.78 -0.46
N GLN A 136 20.25 13.99 -0.82
CA GLN A 136 21.44 14.19 -1.65
C GLN A 136 22.73 13.86 -0.89
N ARG A 137 23.77 13.55 -1.65
CA ARG A 137 25.16 13.53 -1.18
C ARG A 137 25.78 14.92 -1.24
N TRP A 138 26.92 15.08 -0.58
CA TRP A 138 27.66 16.35 -0.55
C TRP A 138 29.14 16.16 -0.93
N ASP A 139 29.64 17.02 -1.82
CA ASP A 139 31.05 17.10 -2.17
C ASP A 139 31.44 18.55 -2.47
N ALA A 140 32.14 19.17 -1.52
CA ALA A 140 32.59 20.56 -1.62
C ALA A 140 33.53 20.81 -2.83
N SER A 141 34.18 19.77 -3.36
CA SER A 141 35.11 19.91 -4.49
C SER A 141 34.41 20.15 -5.83
N ARG A 142 33.09 19.92 -5.92
CA ARG A 142 32.28 20.15 -7.14
C ARG A 142 32.06 21.64 -7.44
N GLY A 143 32.37 22.51 -6.49
CA GLY A 143 32.28 23.97 -6.60
C GLY A 143 30.91 24.53 -6.19
N ALA A 144 30.90 25.82 -5.87
CA ALA A 144 29.76 26.53 -5.31
C ALA A 144 28.47 26.36 -6.14
N GLY A 145 27.39 25.93 -5.48
CA GLY A 145 26.08 25.66 -6.09
C GLY A 145 25.96 24.29 -6.76
N ARG A 146 26.97 23.42 -6.64
CA ARG A 146 27.00 22.06 -7.22
C ARG A 146 27.50 20.99 -6.25
N GLU A 147 27.64 21.36 -4.98
CA GLU A 147 28.13 20.47 -3.93
C GLU A 147 27.16 19.34 -3.65
N GLY A 148 25.85 19.61 -3.71
CA GLY A 148 24.78 18.63 -3.65
C GLY A 148 24.68 17.82 -4.95
N TYR A 149 24.65 16.49 -4.86
CA TYR A 149 24.49 15.58 -6.01
C TYR A 149 23.83 14.27 -5.58
N GLU A 150 23.30 13.49 -6.53
CA GLU A 150 22.63 12.20 -6.26
C GLU A 150 21.48 12.30 -5.24
N GLY A 151 20.77 13.43 -5.21
CA GLY A 151 19.49 13.55 -4.51
C GLY A 151 18.34 13.09 -5.41
N HIS A 152 17.43 12.28 -4.89
CA HIS A 152 16.31 11.71 -5.64
C HIS A 152 14.99 12.14 -5.01
N PRO A 153 14.23 13.06 -5.65
CA PRO A 153 12.87 13.39 -5.22
C PRO A 153 11.96 12.16 -5.23
N PRO A 154 10.90 12.12 -4.41
CA PRO A 154 9.88 11.09 -4.53
C PRO A 154 9.17 11.21 -5.89
N LEU A 155 8.75 10.08 -6.46
CA LEU A 155 8.00 10.01 -7.72
C LEU A 155 6.70 10.81 -7.65
N VAL A 156 6.07 10.84 -6.47
CA VAL A 156 4.82 11.55 -6.19
C VAL A 156 4.82 11.95 -4.72
N ASN A 157 4.28 13.12 -4.41
CA ASN A 157 4.05 13.51 -3.02
C ASN A 157 2.71 12.96 -2.54
N VAL A 158 2.76 12.17 -1.47
CA VAL A 158 1.58 11.54 -0.85
C VAL A 158 1.48 11.87 0.64
N SER A 159 2.11 12.97 1.04
CA SER A 159 2.16 13.40 2.43
C SER A 159 0.80 13.87 2.93
N ARG A 160 0.42 13.38 4.11
CA ARG A 160 -0.76 13.82 4.84
C ARG A 160 -0.53 15.12 5.60
N ALA A 161 -1.61 15.75 6.07
CA ALA A 161 -1.57 16.96 6.87
C ALA A 161 -0.76 16.78 8.17
N PRO A 162 -0.12 17.84 8.69
CA PRO A 162 0.57 17.80 9.97
C PRO A 162 -0.29 17.24 11.11
N GLY A 163 0.34 16.41 11.94
CA GLY A 163 -0.33 15.69 13.03
C GLY A 163 -1.13 14.45 12.61
N LEU A 164 -1.19 14.10 11.33
CA LEU A 164 -1.73 12.81 10.89
C LEU A 164 -0.62 11.76 10.81
N TRP A 165 -0.97 10.50 11.11
CA TRP A 165 -0.04 9.38 10.94
C TRP A 165 0.17 9.08 9.46
N GLN A 166 1.42 8.82 9.11
CA GLN A 166 1.88 8.40 7.80
C GLN A 166 2.56 7.04 7.91
N SER A 167 2.39 6.15 6.93
CA SER A 167 3.13 4.89 6.87
C SER A 167 4.33 5.01 5.94
N LEU A 168 5.41 4.31 6.28
CA LEU A 168 6.63 4.24 5.48
C LEU A 168 7.11 2.78 5.43
N ARG A 169 7.35 2.28 4.22
CA ARG A 169 7.99 0.99 3.98
C ARG A 169 9.22 1.17 3.10
N ILE A 170 10.35 0.65 3.54
CA ILE A 170 11.65 0.76 2.87
C ILE A 170 12.18 -0.65 2.63
N VAL A 171 12.46 -0.98 1.37
CA VAL A 171 13.21 -2.20 0.99
C VAL A 171 14.59 -1.77 0.53
N PHE A 172 15.59 -2.05 1.36
CA PHE A 172 16.95 -1.57 1.19
C PHE A 172 17.94 -2.73 1.04
N GLN A 173 18.82 -2.61 0.05
CA GLN A 173 19.96 -3.48 -0.18
C GLN A 173 21.24 -2.74 0.24
N ALA A 174 21.97 -3.30 1.20
CA ALA A 174 23.24 -2.77 1.68
C ALA A 174 24.35 -2.87 0.61
N PRO A 175 25.41 -2.05 0.70
CA PRO A 175 26.59 -2.23 -0.15
C PRO A 175 27.24 -3.59 0.12
N ARG A 176 27.92 -4.15 -0.89
CA ARG A 176 28.67 -5.41 -0.75
C ARG A 176 30.16 -5.16 -0.85
N PHE A 177 30.94 -6.00 -0.18
CA PHE A 177 32.40 -5.91 -0.13
C PHE A 177 33.01 -7.27 -0.47
N ASP A 178 34.18 -7.27 -1.11
CA ASP A 178 34.98 -8.48 -1.29
C ASP A 178 35.68 -8.89 0.02
N SER A 179 36.37 -10.02 0.00
CA SER A 179 37.12 -10.54 1.16
C SER A 179 38.27 -9.63 1.63
N ASN A 180 38.69 -8.64 0.82
CA ASN A 180 39.68 -7.64 1.19
C ASN A 180 39.05 -6.35 1.73
N GLY A 181 37.72 -6.31 1.88
CA GLY A 181 36.99 -5.13 2.33
C GLY A 181 36.82 -4.06 1.25
N LYS A 182 37.07 -4.37 -0.02
CA LYS A 182 36.83 -3.44 -1.13
C LYS A 182 35.36 -3.52 -1.56
N LYS A 183 34.69 -2.38 -1.68
CA LYS A 183 33.31 -2.31 -2.17
C LYS A 183 33.20 -2.90 -3.59
N VAL A 184 32.27 -3.83 -3.78
CA VAL A 184 31.95 -4.48 -5.06
C VAL A 184 30.60 -4.08 -5.63
N THR A 185 29.63 -3.73 -4.78
CA THR A 185 28.34 -3.15 -5.21
C THR A 185 27.92 -2.02 -4.28
N ASN A 186 27.27 -1.00 -4.85
CA ASN A 186 26.70 0.10 -4.10
C ASN A 186 25.45 -0.33 -3.32
N ALA A 187 25.05 0.51 -2.36
CA ALA A 187 23.76 0.40 -1.71
C ALA A 187 22.63 0.72 -2.70
N LYS A 188 21.43 0.20 -2.44
CA LYS A 188 20.27 0.44 -3.29
C LYS A 188 18.97 0.44 -2.49
N PHE A 189 18.16 1.47 -2.70
CA PHE A 189 16.76 1.45 -2.33
C PHE A 189 15.97 0.73 -3.43
N ILE A 190 15.63 -0.53 -3.19
CA ILE A 190 14.84 -1.33 -4.13
C ILE A 190 13.47 -0.69 -4.31
N SER A 191 12.84 -0.32 -3.20
CA SER A 191 11.62 0.46 -3.18
C SER A 191 11.46 1.23 -1.88
N VAL A 192 10.78 2.37 -1.97
CA VAL A 192 10.24 3.10 -0.82
C VAL A 192 8.77 3.35 -1.11
N TYR A 193 7.91 3.00 -0.15
CA TYR A 193 6.49 3.33 -0.17
C TYR A 193 6.18 4.28 0.97
N GLN A 194 5.39 5.30 0.70
CA GLN A 194 4.80 6.17 1.71
C GLN A 194 3.28 6.10 1.55
N ASN A 195 2.55 5.86 2.64
CA ASN A 195 1.10 5.77 2.64
C ASN A 195 0.57 4.82 1.54
N ASP A 196 1.22 3.66 1.41
CA ASP A 196 0.98 2.58 0.44
C ASP A 196 1.23 2.93 -1.05
N VAL A 197 1.80 4.11 -1.33
CA VAL A 197 2.16 4.54 -2.69
C VAL A 197 3.67 4.43 -2.89
N LEU A 198 4.08 3.84 -4.01
CA LEU A 198 5.49 3.72 -4.39
C LEU A 198 6.08 5.11 -4.73
N VAL A 199 7.02 5.58 -3.91
CA VAL A 199 7.67 6.89 -4.09
C VAL A 199 9.12 6.81 -4.53
N GLN A 200 9.79 5.66 -4.38
CA GLN A 200 11.12 5.39 -4.94
C GLN A 200 11.19 3.98 -5.52
N LYS A 201 11.91 3.78 -6.61
CA LYS A 201 12.10 2.46 -7.23
C LYS A 201 13.51 2.30 -7.80
N ASN A 202 14.23 1.28 -7.33
CA ASN A 202 15.56 0.89 -7.81
C ASN A 202 16.59 2.03 -7.84
N ILE A 203 16.65 2.82 -6.78
CA ILE A 203 17.61 3.93 -6.67
C ILE A 203 18.92 3.40 -6.08
N GLU A 204 19.95 3.35 -6.91
CA GLU A 204 21.31 3.07 -6.48
C GLU A 204 21.94 4.31 -5.85
N VAL A 205 22.61 4.16 -4.71
CA VAL A 205 23.26 5.25 -4.00
C VAL A 205 24.75 4.93 -3.87
N THR A 206 25.61 5.78 -4.43
CA THR A 206 27.04 5.46 -4.57
C THR A 206 27.84 5.51 -3.26
N GLY A 207 27.16 5.69 -2.12
CA GLY A 207 27.69 5.81 -0.74
C GLY A 207 26.89 6.82 0.11
N PRO A 208 27.41 7.31 1.24
CA PRO A 208 26.61 7.99 2.25
C PRO A 208 25.98 9.31 1.78
N THR A 209 24.74 9.57 2.23
CA THR A 209 24.04 10.84 2.01
C THR A 209 24.64 11.94 2.88
N GLN A 210 24.35 13.19 2.55
CA GLN A 210 24.79 14.33 3.35
C GLN A 210 24.32 14.17 4.80
N ALA A 211 25.17 14.57 5.76
CA ALA A 211 24.92 14.44 7.20
C ALA A 211 24.78 12.99 7.71
N ALA A 212 25.32 12.01 6.97
CA ALA A 212 25.49 10.65 7.46
C ALA A 212 26.23 10.62 8.81
N PHE A 213 25.82 9.70 9.67
CA PHE A 213 26.44 9.50 10.99
C PHE A 213 27.76 8.73 10.91
N PHE A 214 27.99 8.07 9.78
CA PHE A 214 29.20 7.33 9.44
C PHE A 214 29.54 7.60 7.97
N GLU A 215 30.79 7.96 7.68
CA GLU A 215 31.25 8.25 6.31
C GLU A 215 31.90 7.02 5.64
N ASP A 216 32.31 6.03 6.43
CA ASP A 216 32.89 4.78 5.94
C ASP A 216 31.78 3.79 5.62
N GLU A 217 31.56 3.40 4.37
CA GLU A 217 30.56 2.36 4.05
C GLU A 217 30.97 1.01 4.63
N GLN A 218 30.01 0.30 5.23
CA GLN A 218 30.19 -1.01 5.85
C GLN A 218 29.05 -1.96 5.45
N ALA A 219 29.28 -3.27 5.59
CA ALA A 219 28.27 -4.28 5.27
C ALA A 219 27.07 -4.25 6.24
N LEU A 220 27.31 -3.84 7.50
CA LEU A 220 26.31 -3.71 8.56
C LEU A 220 26.34 -2.31 9.18
N GLY A 221 25.22 -1.88 9.75
CA GLY A 221 25.14 -0.69 10.59
C GLY A 221 23.77 -0.52 11.24
N PRO A 222 23.62 0.38 12.22
CA PRO A 222 22.36 0.58 12.92
C PRO A 222 21.33 1.34 12.07
N LEU A 223 20.04 1.19 12.39
CA LEU A 223 19.05 2.18 12.01
C LEU A 223 19.26 3.44 12.86
N VAL A 224 19.23 4.61 12.21
CA VAL A 224 19.36 5.89 12.91
C VAL A 224 18.21 6.81 12.53
N ILE A 225 17.58 7.45 13.50
CA ILE A 225 16.56 8.48 13.28
C ILE A 225 17.14 9.83 13.70
N GLN A 226 17.12 10.80 12.78
CA GLN A 226 17.62 12.15 13.03
C GLN A 226 16.75 12.88 14.07
N GLY A 227 17.39 13.51 15.06
CA GLY A 227 16.71 14.08 16.23
C GLY A 227 16.93 15.57 16.49
N ASP A 228 17.75 16.25 15.67
CA ASP A 228 18.26 17.60 15.93
C ASP A 228 17.60 18.71 15.10
N HIS A 229 16.83 18.37 14.06
CA HIS A 229 16.19 19.33 13.14
C HIS A 229 14.75 19.69 13.52
N GLY A 230 13.94 18.70 13.90
CA GLY A 230 12.51 18.87 14.14
C GLY A 230 11.89 17.76 14.98
N GLY A 231 10.69 18.01 15.50
CA GLY A 231 9.91 17.01 16.23
C GLY A 231 9.37 15.93 15.30
N VAL A 232 9.36 14.69 15.77
CA VAL A 232 8.78 13.54 15.04
C VAL A 232 8.30 12.52 16.05
N ALA A 233 7.18 11.87 15.77
CA ALA A 233 6.71 10.72 16.52
C ALA A 233 6.71 9.50 15.60
N ILE A 234 7.17 8.34 16.10
CA ILE A 234 7.31 7.12 15.32
C ILE A 234 6.71 5.96 16.11
N ARG A 235 5.98 5.08 15.45
CA ARG A 235 5.41 3.86 16.04
C ARG A 235 5.45 2.71 15.04
N ASN A 236 5.00 1.54 15.50
CA ASN A 236 4.85 0.35 14.65
C ASN A 236 6.13 -0.01 13.86
N ILE A 237 7.30 0.27 14.45
CA ILE A 237 8.59 -0.06 13.84
C ILE A 237 8.72 -1.58 13.82
N LYS A 238 8.76 -2.14 12.62
CA LYS A 238 8.93 -3.57 12.41
C LYS A 238 9.81 -3.81 11.19
N TYR A 239 10.63 -4.85 11.23
CA TYR A 239 11.60 -5.09 10.17
C TYR A 239 11.84 -6.57 9.90
N LYS A 240 12.44 -6.86 8.74
CA LYS A 240 13.09 -8.12 8.40
C LYS A 240 14.49 -7.81 7.93
N THR A 241 15.50 -8.39 8.56
CA THR A 241 16.88 -8.28 8.09
C THR A 241 17.27 -9.50 7.27
N TYR A 242 18.06 -9.29 6.24
CA TYR A 242 18.55 -10.35 5.38
C TYR A 242 20.08 -10.36 5.34
N GLY A 243 20.65 -11.56 5.13
CA GLY A 243 22.05 -11.77 4.85
C GLY A 243 22.40 -11.35 3.42
N SER A 244 23.70 -11.41 3.10
CA SER A 244 24.20 -11.02 1.78
C SER A 244 24.14 -12.13 0.73
N GLU A 245 23.95 -13.39 1.15
CA GLU A 245 23.97 -14.56 0.27
C GLU A 245 22.58 -14.87 -0.28
N ASN A 246 22.53 -15.22 -1.56
CA ASN A 246 21.28 -15.53 -2.25
C ASN A 246 21.12 -17.04 -2.40
N VAL A 247 19.87 -17.50 -2.45
CA VAL A 247 19.57 -18.83 -2.98
C VAL A 247 19.79 -18.82 -4.49
N THR A 248 20.58 -19.76 -5.00
CA THR A 248 20.85 -19.90 -6.43
C THR A 248 20.35 -21.23 -6.98
N LEU A 249 20.11 -21.26 -8.28
CA LEU A 249 19.75 -22.44 -9.03
C LEU A 249 20.83 -22.70 -10.07
N GLU A 250 21.50 -23.85 -9.98
CA GLU A 250 22.72 -24.15 -10.73
C GLU A 250 22.60 -25.51 -11.43
N GLN A 251 23.42 -25.70 -12.47
CA GLN A 251 23.58 -26.98 -13.17
C GLN A 251 22.25 -27.60 -13.63
N MET A 252 21.37 -26.77 -14.21
CA MET A 252 20.05 -27.21 -14.59
C MET A 252 20.06 -27.98 -15.92
N LYS A 253 19.24 -29.02 -15.99
CA LYS A 253 18.98 -29.82 -17.17
C LYS A 253 17.48 -29.95 -17.39
N LEU A 254 17.05 -29.76 -18.64
CA LEU A 254 15.70 -29.99 -19.10
C LEU A 254 15.61 -31.33 -19.83
N THR A 255 14.81 -32.25 -19.31
CA THR A 255 14.32 -33.43 -20.03
C THR A 255 12.92 -33.13 -20.56
N TYR A 256 12.67 -33.33 -21.86
CA TYR A 256 11.37 -33.03 -22.47
C TYR A 256 10.69 -34.28 -23.02
N TYR A 257 9.37 -34.25 -23.06
CA TYR A 257 8.52 -35.41 -23.35
C TYR A 257 7.41 -35.02 -24.33
N ASP A 258 6.88 -36.02 -25.04
CA ASP A 258 5.65 -35.89 -25.83
C ASP A 258 4.46 -36.43 -25.03
N SER A 259 3.26 -35.88 -25.27
CA SER A 259 1.97 -36.43 -24.83
C SER A 259 1.72 -36.54 -23.31
N ILE A 260 2.41 -35.73 -22.49
CA ILE A 260 2.09 -35.60 -21.06
C ILE A 260 0.78 -34.83 -20.87
N LYS A 261 -0.14 -35.40 -20.09
CA LYS A 261 -1.47 -34.83 -19.82
C LYS A 261 -1.77 -34.70 -18.32
N SER A 262 -0.96 -35.30 -17.47
CA SER A 262 -1.07 -35.23 -16.03
C SER A 262 0.31 -35.34 -15.37
N ILE A 263 0.45 -34.85 -14.13
CA ILE A 263 1.72 -34.98 -13.38
C ILE A 263 2.08 -36.45 -13.11
N SER A 264 1.10 -37.36 -13.00
CA SER A 264 1.37 -38.79 -12.83
C SER A 264 1.98 -39.44 -14.07
N ASP A 265 1.80 -38.87 -15.27
CA ASP A 265 2.31 -39.46 -16.51
C ASP A 265 3.85 -39.47 -16.53
N PHE A 266 4.50 -38.53 -15.84
CA PHE A 266 5.96 -38.46 -15.75
C PHE A 266 6.60 -39.71 -15.12
N ALA A 267 5.86 -40.47 -14.31
CA ALA A 267 6.39 -41.68 -13.66
C ALA A 267 6.68 -42.81 -14.67
N THR A 268 6.04 -42.81 -15.84
CA THR A 268 6.16 -43.86 -16.86
C THR A 268 6.51 -43.32 -18.24
N ALA A 269 6.66 -42.00 -18.40
CA ALA A 269 6.98 -41.37 -19.66
C ALA A 269 8.41 -41.63 -20.10
N ASN A 270 8.60 -41.87 -21.40
CA ASN A 270 9.93 -41.98 -22.01
C ASN A 270 10.41 -40.59 -22.46
N PRO A 271 11.61 -40.16 -22.06
CA PRO A 271 12.22 -38.92 -22.55
C PRO A 271 12.31 -38.89 -24.07
N LYS A 272 11.97 -37.75 -24.68
CA LYS A 272 12.23 -37.47 -26.10
C LYS A 272 13.63 -36.93 -26.33
N GLY A 273 14.17 -36.21 -25.36
CA GLY A 273 15.52 -35.69 -25.36
C GLY A 273 15.82 -34.89 -24.10
N GLU A 274 17.08 -34.47 -23.99
CA GLU A 274 17.60 -33.71 -22.86
C GLU A 274 18.51 -32.60 -23.36
N MET A 275 18.57 -31.51 -22.61
CA MET A 275 19.49 -30.41 -22.86
C MET A 275 19.83 -29.67 -21.56
N ASP A 276 21.03 -29.12 -21.48
CA ASP A 276 21.39 -28.20 -20.41
C ASP A 276 20.65 -26.87 -20.61
N ILE A 277 20.25 -26.24 -19.50
CA ILE A 277 19.56 -24.96 -19.49
C ILE A 277 20.15 -24.06 -18.41
N ASP A 278 20.21 -22.76 -18.67
CA ASP A 278 20.70 -21.78 -17.68
C ASP A 278 19.56 -20.91 -17.11
N VAL A 279 18.33 -21.15 -17.57
CA VAL A 279 17.11 -20.43 -17.15
C VAL A 279 15.99 -21.43 -16.92
N LEU A 280 15.24 -21.26 -15.83
CA LEU A 280 14.07 -22.07 -15.52
C LEU A 280 12.92 -21.83 -16.53
N ALA A 281 12.93 -22.57 -17.62
CA ALA A 281 11.93 -22.44 -18.69
C ALA A 281 11.86 -23.68 -19.59
N HIS A 282 10.81 -23.75 -20.40
CA HIS A 282 10.73 -24.73 -21.48
C HIS A 282 11.44 -24.22 -22.74
N LEU A 283 12.64 -24.76 -23.01
CA LEU A 283 13.49 -24.38 -24.15
C LEU A 283 13.61 -25.46 -25.23
N ALA A 284 12.96 -26.62 -25.05
CA ALA A 284 13.06 -27.71 -26.01
C ALA A 284 12.44 -27.32 -27.37
N PRO A 285 12.85 -27.97 -28.48
CA PRO A 285 12.22 -27.82 -29.80
C PRO A 285 10.79 -28.38 -29.78
N ALA A 286 9.86 -27.61 -29.22
CA ALA A 286 8.47 -27.99 -29.05
C ALA A 286 7.54 -26.95 -29.68
N THR A 287 6.27 -27.31 -29.85
CA THR A 287 5.26 -26.34 -30.26
C THR A 287 4.94 -25.42 -29.07
N ARG A 288 4.69 -24.14 -29.33
CA ARG A 288 4.35 -23.14 -28.28
C ARG A 288 3.13 -23.53 -27.41
N ASN A 289 2.29 -24.41 -27.94
CA ASN A 289 0.97 -24.70 -27.41
C ASN A 289 0.91 -26.05 -26.68
N GLU A 290 1.79 -27.00 -27.01
CA GLU A 290 1.84 -28.30 -26.37
C GLU A 290 3.30 -28.63 -26.04
N PHE A 291 3.61 -28.67 -24.74
CA PHE A 291 4.94 -28.96 -24.25
C PHE A 291 4.92 -29.56 -22.84
N SER A 292 5.97 -30.28 -22.49
CA SER A 292 6.17 -30.81 -21.15
C SER A 292 7.64 -31.01 -20.86
N GLY A 293 8.01 -30.88 -19.59
CA GLY A 293 9.40 -31.04 -19.19
C GLY A 293 9.57 -31.35 -17.72
N THR A 294 10.72 -31.96 -17.44
CA THR A 294 11.31 -32.13 -16.13
C THR A 294 12.57 -31.28 -16.09
N VAL A 295 12.63 -30.29 -15.21
CA VAL A 295 13.87 -29.56 -14.93
C VAL A 295 14.48 -30.13 -13.67
N GLU A 296 15.70 -30.64 -13.75
CA GLU A 296 16.51 -31.05 -12.60
C GLU A 296 17.71 -30.12 -12.46
N GLY A 297 18.17 -29.88 -11.24
CA GLY A 297 19.34 -29.05 -10.97
C GLY A 297 19.75 -29.07 -9.50
N THR A 298 20.62 -28.12 -9.14
CA THR A 298 21.09 -27.92 -7.76
C THR A 298 20.57 -26.60 -7.22
N LEU A 299 19.86 -26.64 -6.10
CA LEU A 299 19.46 -25.48 -5.32
C LEU A 299 20.52 -25.24 -4.24
N VAL A 300 21.17 -24.08 -4.23
CA VAL A 300 22.18 -23.75 -3.23
C VAL A 300 21.53 -22.88 -2.15
N ILE A 301 21.57 -23.38 -0.92
CA ILE A 301 20.96 -22.77 0.26
C ILE A 301 22.06 -22.15 1.14
N PRO A 302 21.98 -20.85 1.47
CA PRO A 302 23.04 -20.18 2.23
C PRO A 302 23.02 -20.50 3.73
N SER A 303 21.84 -20.75 4.30
CA SER A 303 21.67 -20.96 5.74
C SER A 303 20.57 -21.97 6.06
N ASP A 304 20.72 -22.68 7.17
CA ASP A 304 19.70 -23.57 7.70
C ASP A 304 18.39 -22.81 8.00
N GLY A 305 17.25 -23.42 7.68
CA GLY A 305 15.94 -22.87 8.06
C GLY A 305 14.80 -23.33 7.18
N GLU A 306 13.62 -22.75 7.43
CA GLU A 306 12.44 -22.98 6.60
C GLU A 306 12.48 -22.04 5.40
N TYR A 307 12.32 -22.63 4.22
CA TYR A 307 12.25 -21.90 2.96
C TYR A 307 10.87 -22.06 2.34
N PHE A 308 10.34 -20.96 1.83
CA PHE A 308 9.04 -20.85 1.20
C PHE A 308 9.24 -20.64 -0.30
N PHE A 309 8.56 -21.45 -1.08
CA PHE A 309 8.63 -21.44 -2.54
C PHE A 309 7.27 -21.08 -3.11
N ASN A 310 7.25 -20.18 -4.08
CA ASN A 310 6.06 -19.87 -4.87
C ASN A 310 6.36 -20.13 -6.35
N LEU A 311 5.54 -20.98 -6.95
CA LEU A 311 5.62 -21.38 -8.34
C LEU A 311 4.43 -20.78 -9.10
N ASN A 312 4.73 -20.02 -10.16
CA ASN A 312 3.76 -19.50 -11.10
C ASN A 312 4.04 -20.06 -12.50
N LEU A 313 3.04 -20.74 -13.07
CA LEU A 313 3.00 -21.22 -14.44
C LEU A 313 2.06 -20.32 -15.25
N ALA A 314 2.62 -19.34 -15.95
CA ALA A 314 1.85 -18.26 -16.57
C ALA A 314 0.88 -18.72 -17.67
N TRP A 315 0.99 -19.96 -18.15
CA TRP A 315 0.09 -20.56 -19.16
C TRP A 315 -1.15 -21.23 -18.58
N VAL A 316 -1.34 -21.19 -17.25
CA VAL A 316 -2.56 -21.64 -16.56
C VAL A 316 -3.25 -20.39 -16.01
N PRO A 317 -4.22 -19.83 -16.76
CA PRO A 317 -4.95 -18.63 -16.35
C PRO A 317 -5.74 -18.83 -15.05
N ASP A 318 -5.95 -17.74 -14.31
CA ASP A 318 -6.74 -17.76 -13.07
C ASP A 318 -8.24 -18.04 -13.34
N ASP A 319 -8.72 -17.87 -14.58
CA ASP A 319 -10.07 -18.16 -15.06
C ASP A 319 -10.24 -19.58 -15.65
N THR A 320 -9.25 -20.47 -15.49
CA THR A 320 -9.31 -21.84 -16.03
C THR A 320 -10.49 -22.62 -15.41
N PRO A 321 -11.49 -23.08 -16.21
CA PRO A 321 -12.65 -23.78 -15.67
C PRO A 321 -12.26 -25.09 -14.96
N PRO A 322 -12.83 -25.39 -13.78
CA PRO A 322 -12.61 -26.67 -13.10
C PRO A 322 -12.89 -27.85 -14.04
N GLY A 323 -11.95 -28.80 -14.11
CA GLY A 323 -12.04 -30.00 -14.96
C GLY A 323 -11.45 -29.87 -16.37
N ASN A 324 -11.10 -28.65 -16.83
CA ASN A 324 -10.40 -28.41 -18.10
C ASN A 324 -8.98 -27.89 -17.86
N ILE A 325 -8.16 -28.74 -17.23
CA ILE A 325 -6.79 -28.40 -16.86
C ILE A 325 -5.91 -28.28 -18.11
N ASN A 326 -5.47 -27.05 -18.42
CA ASN A 326 -4.54 -26.76 -19.51
C ASN A 326 -3.08 -27.10 -19.16
N GLY A 327 -2.70 -27.03 -17.90
CA GLY A 327 -1.34 -27.28 -17.46
C GLY A 327 -1.27 -27.47 -15.95
N ALA A 328 -0.19 -28.06 -15.48
CA ALA A 328 0.08 -28.25 -14.06
C ALA A 328 1.59 -28.32 -13.83
N GLY A 329 2.02 -28.21 -12.58
CA GLY A 329 3.41 -28.34 -12.20
C GLY A 329 3.59 -28.89 -10.79
N LYS A 330 4.71 -29.56 -10.56
CA LYS A 330 5.06 -30.09 -9.24
C LYS A 330 6.55 -29.93 -8.98
N LEU A 331 6.88 -29.20 -7.93
CA LEU A 331 8.24 -28.95 -7.45
C LEU A 331 8.61 -29.93 -6.34
N PHE A 332 9.79 -30.52 -6.48
CA PHE A 332 10.41 -31.36 -5.48
C PHE A 332 11.77 -30.77 -5.07
N ILE A 333 12.09 -30.88 -3.78
CA ILE A 333 13.40 -30.59 -3.21
C ILE A 333 13.81 -31.81 -2.39
N ASP A 334 14.98 -32.37 -2.66
CA ASP A 334 15.46 -33.65 -2.10
C ASP A 334 14.40 -34.76 -2.16
N ASP A 335 13.78 -34.89 -3.34
CA ASP A 335 12.70 -35.84 -3.65
C ASP A 335 11.42 -35.69 -2.80
N LYS A 336 11.35 -34.70 -1.91
CA LYS A 336 10.12 -34.31 -1.20
C LYS A 336 9.31 -33.35 -2.05
N GLU A 337 8.02 -33.60 -2.19
CA GLU A 337 7.08 -32.65 -2.83
C GLU A 337 6.94 -31.38 -1.95
N VAL A 338 7.16 -30.22 -2.57
CA VAL A 338 7.11 -28.92 -1.88
C VAL A 338 5.97 -28.05 -2.40
N VAL A 339 5.79 -27.98 -3.73
CA VAL A 339 4.74 -27.15 -4.37
C VAL A 339 4.01 -27.97 -5.42
N TYR A 340 2.68 -27.87 -5.46
CA TYR A 340 1.85 -28.48 -6.50
C TYR A 340 0.86 -27.46 -7.07
N VAL A 341 1.06 -27.10 -8.33
CA VAL A 341 0.12 -26.33 -9.16
C VAL A 341 -0.82 -27.33 -9.82
N ASP A 342 -2.07 -27.38 -9.34
CA ASP A 342 -3.07 -28.38 -9.73
C ASP A 342 -3.70 -28.14 -11.11
N GLY A 343 -3.51 -26.95 -11.66
CA GLY A 343 -4.04 -26.54 -12.96
C GLY A 343 -5.44 -25.93 -12.93
N VAL A 344 -6.02 -25.73 -11.73
CA VAL A 344 -7.18 -24.85 -11.52
C VAL A 344 -6.73 -23.40 -11.50
N THR A 345 -5.61 -23.14 -10.81
CA THR A 345 -4.89 -21.87 -10.88
C THR A 345 -3.45 -22.13 -11.29
N GLY A 346 -2.80 -21.16 -11.93
CA GLY A 346 -1.39 -21.30 -12.35
C GLY A 346 -0.39 -21.11 -11.23
N LYS A 347 -0.83 -20.85 -10.01
CA LYS A 347 0.02 -20.42 -8.90
C LYS A 347 -0.19 -21.31 -7.69
N ALA A 348 0.91 -21.72 -7.06
CA ALA A 348 0.87 -22.44 -5.79
C ALA A 348 2.12 -22.11 -4.97
N SER A 349 2.03 -22.33 -3.67
CA SER A 349 3.12 -22.11 -2.73
C SER A 349 3.24 -23.27 -1.76
N GLY A 350 4.42 -23.44 -1.19
CA GLY A 350 4.71 -24.43 -0.15
C GLY A 350 6.05 -24.17 0.51
N SER A 351 6.34 -24.92 1.57
CA SER A 351 7.57 -24.75 2.34
C SER A 351 8.25 -26.06 2.68
N THR A 352 9.55 -25.99 2.95
CA THR A 352 10.29 -27.11 3.51
C THR A 352 11.50 -26.61 4.30
N GLN A 353 11.90 -27.41 5.30
CA GLN A 353 13.14 -27.21 6.03
C GLN A 353 14.33 -27.65 5.18
N LEU A 354 15.37 -26.82 5.10
CA LEU A 354 16.60 -27.08 4.37
C LEU A 354 17.82 -26.73 5.23
N THR A 355 18.93 -27.39 4.96
CA THR A 355 20.24 -27.10 5.56
C THR A 355 21.04 -26.21 4.61
N ALA A 356 22.07 -25.54 5.10
CA ALA A 356 23.02 -24.85 4.24
C ALA A 356 23.73 -25.85 3.31
N GLY A 357 23.91 -25.47 2.05
CA GLY A 357 24.58 -26.27 1.03
C GLY A 357 23.68 -26.64 -0.14
N ASN A 358 24.02 -27.74 -0.80
CA ASN A 358 23.45 -28.12 -2.09
C ASN A 358 22.29 -29.10 -1.91
N HIS A 359 21.14 -28.77 -2.49
CA HIS A 359 19.93 -29.57 -2.49
C HIS A 359 19.52 -29.95 -3.91
N LYS A 360 18.97 -31.15 -4.10
CA LYS A 360 18.46 -31.55 -5.41
C LYS A 360 17.13 -30.87 -5.66
N VAL A 361 16.96 -30.20 -6.81
CA VAL A 361 15.66 -29.67 -7.23
C VAL A 361 15.15 -30.42 -8.47
N LYS A 362 13.84 -30.65 -8.52
CA LYS A 362 13.15 -31.24 -9.67
C LYS A 362 11.80 -30.58 -9.87
N LEU A 363 11.54 -30.04 -11.06
CA LEU A 363 10.25 -29.45 -11.44
C LEU A 363 9.68 -30.19 -12.64
N ASN A 364 8.57 -30.90 -12.44
CA ASN A 364 7.78 -31.46 -13.53
C ASN A 364 6.69 -30.46 -13.93
N TYR A 365 6.49 -30.22 -15.23
CA TYR A 365 5.43 -29.34 -15.71
C TYR A 365 4.94 -29.71 -17.11
N PHE A 366 3.69 -29.38 -17.43
CA PHE A 366 3.17 -29.53 -18.79
C PHE A 366 2.17 -28.43 -19.17
N LYS A 367 1.97 -28.29 -20.48
CA LYS A 367 0.93 -27.51 -21.14
C LYS A 367 0.32 -28.36 -22.26
N LYS A 368 -1.00 -28.54 -22.26
CA LYS A 368 -1.73 -29.35 -23.24
C LYS A 368 -2.09 -28.60 -24.51
N TYR A 369 -2.50 -27.34 -24.38
CA TYR A 369 -2.87 -26.51 -25.53
C TYR A 369 -2.62 -25.02 -25.25
N GLY A 370 -2.66 -24.21 -26.31
CA GLY A 370 -2.48 -22.77 -26.21
C GLY A 370 -3.81 -22.05 -26.04
N HIS A 371 -3.96 -21.27 -24.97
CA HIS A 371 -4.95 -20.20 -24.97
C HIS A 371 -4.38 -19.02 -25.78
N TRP A 372 -5.17 -18.48 -26.70
CA TRP A 372 -4.76 -17.35 -27.53
C TRP A 372 -4.42 -16.09 -26.71
N TYR A 373 -5.01 -15.96 -25.51
CA TYR A 373 -4.84 -14.85 -24.57
C TYR A 373 -3.85 -15.13 -23.42
N ALA A 374 -3.38 -16.38 -23.25
CA ALA A 374 -2.32 -16.73 -22.29
C ALA A 374 -1.15 -17.44 -22.99
N PRO A 375 -0.41 -16.71 -23.84
CA PRO A 375 0.52 -17.33 -24.77
C PRO A 375 1.96 -17.38 -24.21
N SER A 376 2.13 -17.06 -22.92
CA SER A 376 3.39 -17.17 -22.18
C SER A 376 3.74 -18.63 -21.91
N ASN A 377 5.04 -18.91 -21.80
CA ASN A 377 5.63 -20.17 -21.37
C ASN A 377 6.51 -19.95 -20.13
N ASP A 378 6.37 -18.80 -19.47
CA ASP A 378 7.22 -18.41 -18.35
C ASP A 378 6.88 -19.28 -17.14
N ILE A 379 7.91 -19.88 -16.57
CA ILE A 379 7.90 -20.44 -15.23
C ILE A 379 8.49 -19.36 -14.36
N THR A 380 7.85 -19.01 -13.25
CA THR A 380 8.47 -18.15 -12.23
C THR A 380 8.52 -18.95 -10.94
N LEU A 381 9.73 -19.17 -10.43
CA LEU A 381 9.95 -19.73 -9.11
C LEU A 381 10.58 -18.67 -8.23
N THR A 382 9.89 -18.30 -7.15
CA THR A 382 10.43 -17.41 -6.12
C THR A 382 10.68 -18.19 -4.84
N VAL A 383 11.69 -17.76 -4.10
CA VAL A 383 12.07 -18.33 -2.80
C VAL A 383 12.30 -17.21 -1.79
N GLU A 384 11.92 -17.46 -0.55
CA GLU A 384 12.27 -16.66 0.62
C GLU A 384 12.55 -17.59 1.80
N GLY A 385 13.34 -17.15 2.77
CA GLY A 385 13.70 -17.99 3.91
C GLY A 385 14.42 -17.23 5.01
N ASN A 386 14.92 -17.97 6.00
CA ASN A 386 15.65 -17.40 7.12
C ASN A 386 16.87 -16.60 6.64
N GLY A 387 16.85 -15.28 6.81
CA GLY A 387 17.90 -14.38 6.34
C GLY A 387 17.99 -14.21 4.82
N VAL A 388 17.01 -14.70 4.04
CA VAL A 388 17.00 -14.61 2.58
C VAL A 388 15.78 -13.82 2.12
N ALA A 389 16.02 -12.68 1.47
CA ALA A 389 14.98 -11.86 0.88
C ALA A 389 14.25 -12.63 -0.25
N LYS A 390 12.97 -12.31 -0.45
CA LYS A 390 12.16 -12.91 -1.52
C LYS A 390 12.80 -12.64 -2.87
N THR A 391 13.32 -13.70 -3.49
CA THR A 391 14.13 -13.64 -4.70
C THR A 391 13.54 -14.55 -5.76
N ALA A 392 13.45 -14.05 -7.00
CA ALA A 392 13.12 -14.88 -8.14
C ALA A 392 14.37 -15.66 -8.57
N LEU A 393 14.27 -17.00 -8.64
CA LEU A 393 15.36 -17.87 -9.10
C LEU A 393 15.52 -17.88 -10.62
N ASN A 394 14.65 -17.18 -11.33
CA ASN A 394 14.73 -16.98 -12.76
C ASN A 394 14.15 -15.62 -13.15
N SER A 395 14.68 -15.04 -14.22
CA SER A 395 14.06 -13.88 -14.85
C SER A 395 12.95 -14.34 -15.82
N PRO A 396 11.84 -13.59 -15.97
CA PRO A 396 10.87 -13.84 -17.05
C PRO A 396 11.57 -13.74 -18.41
N ILE A 397 11.26 -14.65 -19.35
CA ILE A 397 11.88 -14.65 -20.69
C ILE A 397 11.28 -13.53 -21.56
N ARG A 398 10.01 -13.17 -21.30
CA ARG A 398 9.33 -12.08 -21.98
C ARG A 398 8.85 -11.06 -20.96
N ALA A 399 9.45 -9.88 -20.99
CA ALA A 399 8.74 -8.69 -20.53
C ALA A 399 7.70 -8.36 -21.60
N TYR A 400 6.42 -8.30 -21.23
CA TYR A 400 5.46 -7.57 -22.05
C TYR A 400 5.88 -6.11 -22.04
N ASP A 401 5.78 -5.43 -23.18
CA ASP A 401 5.94 -3.98 -23.20
C ASP A 401 4.92 -3.40 -22.20
N PRO A 402 5.39 -2.67 -21.17
CA PRO A 402 4.47 -2.10 -20.21
C PRO A 402 3.53 -1.16 -20.97
N VAL A 403 2.22 -1.35 -20.77
CA VAL A 403 1.23 -0.39 -21.24
C VAL A 403 1.48 0.89 -20.46
N GLY A 404 1.83 1.96 -21.16
CA GLY A 404 1.98 3.27 -20.54
C GLY A 404 0.70 3.66 -19.81
N GLN A 405 0.85 4.18 -18.61
CA GLN A 405 -0.26 4.71 -17.81
C GLN A 405 -1.00 5.78 -18.63
N ILE A 406 -2.32 5.61 -18.73
CA ILE A 406 -3.22 6.64 -19.24
C ILE A 406 -3.76 7.39 -18.03
N ALA A 407 -3.04 8.42 -17.61
CA ALA A 407 -3.44 9.30 -16.50
C ALA A 407 -4.33 10.44 -17.01
N LEU A 408 -5.36 10.76 -16.24
CA LEU A 408 -6.06 12.03 -16.32
C LEU A 408 -5.51 12.95 -15.26
N ASN A 409 -5.19 14.18 -15.67
CA ASN A 409 -4.63 15.22 -14.82
C ASN A 409 -5.59 16.40 -14.76
N VAL A 410 -5.48 17.19 -13.70
CA VAL A 410 -6.29 18.39 -13.46
C VAL A 410 -5.40 19.60 -13.65
N ASP A 411 -5.73 20.44 -14.64
CA ASP A 411 -4.95 21.63 -14.93
C ASP A 411 -5.49 22.85 -14.16
N SER A 412 -6.42 23.58 -14.77
CA SER A 412 -6.89 24.89 -14.28
C SER A 412 -8.34 24.91 -13.82
N LYS A 413 -9.08 23.83 -14.05
CA LYS A 413 -10.49 23.64 -13.72
C LYS A 413 -10.69 22.22 -13.24
N ALA A 414 -11.75 21.99 -12.47
CA ALA A 414 -12.07 20.66 -12.01
C ALA A 414 -12.38 19.73 -13.20
N GLU A 415 -11.87 18.51 -13.12
CA GLU A 415 -12.09 17.46 -14.11
C GLU A 415 -12.94 16.35 -13.51
N MET A 416 -13.84 15.78 -14.30
CA MET A 416 -14.74 14.72 -13.86
C MET A 416 -14.55 13.47 -14.70
N GLN A 417 -14.44 12.31 -14.04
CA GLN A 417 -14.37 11.03 -14.70
C GLN A 417 -15.39 10.06 -14.09
N ARG A 418 -16.30 9.55 -14.94
CA ARG A 418 -17.18 8.43 -14.56
C ARG A 418 -16.48 7.11 -14.81
N GLY A 419 -16.69 6.15 -13.93
CA GLY A 419 -16.07 4.84 -14.05
C GLY A 419 -16.51 3.92 -12.93
N PHE A 420 -15.82 2.80 -12.80
CA PHE A 420 -16.00 1.91 -11.67
C PHE A 420 -14.83 2.08 -10.71
N ILE A 421 -15.11 2.17 -9.42
CA ILE A 421 -14.10 2.25 -8.37
C ILE A 421 -14.25 1.02 -7.48
N MET A 422 -13.14 0.43 -7.05
CA MET A 422 -13.15 -0.50 -5.93
C MET A 422 -13.19 0.29 -4.63
N HIS A 423 -14.14 -0.01 -3.77
CA HIS A 423 -14.28 0.60 -2.46
C HIS A 423 -14.53 -0.49 -1.43
N ALA A 424 -13.69 -0.59 -0.39
CA ALA A 424 -13.79 -1.63 0.63
C ALA A 424 -13.95 -3.07 0.07
N GLY A 425 -13.29 -3.37 -1.06
CA GLY A 425 -13.37 -4.68 -1.74
C GLY A 425 -14.63 -4.90 -2.61
N GLU A 426 -15.52 -3.92 -2.72
CA GLU A 426 -16.70 -3.94 -3.58
C GLU A 426 -16.50 -3.04 -4.82
N LYS A 427 -16.89 -3.52 -5.99
CA LYS A 427 -16.88 -2.72 -7.22
C LYS A 427 -18.12 -1.82 -7.29
N ARG A 428 -17.94 -0.52 -7.02
CA ARG A 428 -18.97 0.51 -7.19
C ARG A 428 -19.09 0.91 -8.65
N THR A 429 -20.31 0.85 -9.19
CA THR A 429 -20.55 1.01 -10.64
C THR A 429 -21.18 2.33 -11.05
N HIS A 430 -21.75 3.07 -10.11
CA HIS A 430 -22.45 4.34 -10.36
C HIS A 430 -21.63 5.53 -9.89
N THR A 431 -20.32 5.46 -10.06
CA THR A 431 -19.41 6.45 -9.47
C THR A 431 -19.09 7.61 -10.41
N VAL A 432 -18.71 8.72 -9.78
CA VAL A 432 -17.98 9.81 -10.41
C VAL A 432 -16.80 10.18 -9.52
N ALA A 433 -15.63 10.31 -10.13
CA ALA A 433 -14.49 10.95 -9.52
C ALA A 433 -14.42 12.39 -9.99
N VAL A 434 -13.97 13.29 -9.12
CA VAL A 434 -13.73 14.69 -9.42
C VAL A 434 -12.35 15.06 -8.91
N GLY A 435 -11.56 15.67 -9.77
CA GLY A 435 -10.24 16.19 -9.42
C GLY A 435 -10.27 17.71 -9.47
N GLU A 436 -9.87 18.35 -8.38
CA GLU A 436 -9.91 19.80 -8.21
C GLU A 436 -8.51 20.41 -8.40
N PRO A 437 -8.43 21.64 -8.96
CA PRO A 437 -7.16 22.34 -9.05
C PRO A 437 -6.50 22.46 -7.66
N GLY A 438 -5.21 22.12 -7.57
CA GLY A 438 -4.51 22.01 -6.29
C GLY A 438 -4.35 20.58 -5.77
N GLY A 439 -4.83 19.59 -6.52
CA GLY A 439 -4.52 18.18 -6.31
C GLY A 439 -5.36 17.50 -5.23
N ALA A 440 -6.48 18.11 -4.82
CA ALA A 440 -7.48 17.43 -4.01
C ALA A 440 -8.46 16.70 -4.93
N ASN A 441 -8.73 15.44 -4.65
CA ASN A 441 -9.58 14.61 -5.49
C ASN A 441 -10.54 13.82 -4.60
N TYR A 442 -11.71 13.46 -5.15
CA TYR A 442 -12.72 12.70 -4.43
C TYR A 442 -13.56 11.84 -5.36
N ALA A 443 -14.20 10.83 -4.80
CA ALA A 443 -15.11 9.95 -5.52
C ALA A 443 -16.42 9.73 -4.75
N ILE A 444 -17.53 9.70 -5.49
CA ILE A 444 -18.88 9.58 -4.95
C ILE A 444 -19.63 8.46 -5.69
N ASP A 445 -20.42 7.66 -4.98
CA ASP A 445 -21.46 6.83 -5.59
C ASP A 445 -22.75 7.64 -5.78
N LEU A 446 -23.04 8.01 -7.02
CA LEU A 446 -24.22 8.81 -7.36
C LEU A 446 -25.53 8.08 -7.08
N SER A 447 -25.55 6.74 -7.15
CA SER A 447 -26.77 5.96 -6.93
C SER A 447 -27.24 5.97 -5.48
N ARG A 448 -26.36 6.35 -4.54
CA ARG A 448 -26.62 6.27 -3.10
C ARG A 448 -26.27 7.55 -2.33
N GLY A 449 -25.66 8.56 -2.98
CA GLY A 449 -25.24 9.80 -2.33
C GLY A 449 -24.17 9.55 -1.28
N GLU A 450 -23.18 8.71 -1.61
CA GLU A 450 -22.13 8.27 -0.70
C GLU A 450 -20.79 8.87 -1.14
N LEU A 451 -20.13 9.63 -0.26
CA LEU A 451 -18.72 9.94 -0.44
C LEU A 451 -17.93 8.64 -0.20
N LEU A 452 -17.21 8.16 -1.21
CA LEU A 452 -16.47 6.89 -1.17
C LEU A 452 -15.04 7.10 -0.69
N SER A 453 -14.36 8.09 -1.27
CA SER A 453 -12.96 8.34 -0.98
C SER A 453 -12.52 9.76 -1.29
N VAL A 454 -11.44 10.19 -0.64
CA VAL A 454 -10.64 11.37 -1.01
C VAL A 454 -9.19 10.96 -1.18
N TRP A 455 -8.46 11.66 -2.04
CA TRP A 455 -7.01 11.49 -2.17
C TRP A 455 -6.35 12.78 -2.63
N ARG A 456 -5.03 12.84 -2.43
CA ARG A 456 -4.21 13.96 -2.87
C ARG A 456 -3.17 13.51 -3.89
N GLY A 457 -2.92 14.34 -4.90
CA GLY A 457 -1.96 14.07 -5.96
C GLY A 457 -2.62 14.17 -7.34
N ASP A 458 -2.09 13.40 -8.28
CA ASP A 458 -2.67 13.25 -9.61
C ASP A 458 -4.09 12.67 -9.52
N PHE A 459 -4.90 12.91 -10.54
CA PHE A 459 -6.33 12.65 -10.45
C PHE A 459 -6.63 11.14 -10.56
N VAL A 460 -6.64 10.55 -11.75
CA VAL A 460 -6.95 9.11 -11.90
C VAL A 460 -6.19 8.46 -13.04
N GLU A 461 -5.84 7.20 -12.87
CA GLU A 461 -5.42 6.31 -13.96
C GLU A 461 -6.61 5.58 -14.56
N THR A 462 -6.75 5.71 -15.88
CA THR A 462 -7.85 5.15 -16.68
C THR A 462 -7.40 4.03 -17.60
N THR A 463 -6.13 3.60 -17.54
CA THR A 463 -5.59 2.50 -18.33
C THR A 463 -6.47 1.25 -18.30
N PRO A 464 -6.97 0.77 -17.13
CA PRO A 464 -7.82 -0.43 -17.09
C PRO A 464 -9.19 -0.26 -17.78
N MET A 465 -9.65 0.99 -17.96
CA MET A 465 -10.88 1.30 -18.67
C MET A 465 -10.67 1.46 -20.18
N TRP A 466 -9.56 2.10 -20.59
CA TRP A 466 -9.40 2.61 -21.95
C TRP A 466 -8.47 1.78 -22.82
N TYR A 467 -7.48 1.11 -22.22
CA TYR A 467 -6.56 0.25 -22.96
C TYR A 467 -7.13 -1.16 -23.12
N GLY A 468 -7.24 -1.64 -24.35
CA GLY A 468 -7.66 -3.01 -24.68
C GLY A 468 -9.10 -3.38 -24.29
N ARG A 469 -9.83 -2.49 -23.59
CA ARG A 469 -11.17 -2.72 -23.02
C ARG A 469 -11.26 -4.06 -22.25
N GLY A 470 -10.33 -4.28 -21.32
CA GLY A 470 -10.26 -5.46 -20.46
C GLY A 470 -11.35 -5.53 -19.37
N GLU A 471 -11.36 -6.64 -18.62
CA GLU A 471 -12.50 -7.10 -17.79
C GLU A 471 -12.76 -6.29 -16.51
N THR A 472 -11.75 -5.66 -15.90
CA THR A 472 -11.92 -4.98 -14.60
C THR A 472 -12.62 -3.63 -14.74
N GLN A 473 -12.32 -2.85 -15.79
CA GLN A 473 -12.89 -1.53 -16.08
C GLN A 473 -12.83 -0.56 -14.88
N LEU A 474 -11.74 -0.61 -14.13
CA LEU A 474 -11.55 0.22 -12.95
C LEU A 474 -10.87 1.55 -13.29
N MET A 475 -11.36 2.60 -12.66
CA MET A 475 -10.67 3.87 -12.47
C MET A 475 -9.86 3.78 -11.18
N LEU A 476 -8.57 4.12 -11.26
CA LEU A 476 -7.65 3.99 -10.13
C LEU A 476 -7.24 5.39 -9.64
N PRO A 477 -7.48 5.73 -8.35
CA PRO A 477 -6.93 6.95 -7.76
C PRO A 477 -5.40 7.00 -7.84
N LEU A 478 -4.83 8.16 -8.14
CA LEU A 478 -3.37 8.37 -8.20
C LEU A 478 -2.87 9.17 -6.98
N GLY A 479 -2.84 8.51 -5.82
CA GLY A 479 -2.33 9.13 -4.59
C GLY A 479 -2.65 8.32 -3.34
N ASN A 480 -2.42 8.91 -2.15
CA ASN A 480 -2.87 8.28 -0.91
C ASN A 480 -4.39 8.43 -0.75
N VAL A 481 -5.09 7.30 -0.76
CA VAL A 481 -6.55 7.22 -0.66
C VAL A 481 -6.97 7.10 0.81
N ILE A 482 -7.89 7.95 1.22
CA ILE A 482 -8.68 7.81 2.44
C ILE A 482 -10.07 7.33 2.03
N GLU A 483 -10.43 6.12 2.46
CA GLU A 483 -11.77 5.56 2.25
C GLU A 483 -12.72 6.01 3.37
N PHE A 484 -13.97 6.29 3.01
CA PHE A 484 -15.06 6.58 3.94
C PHE A 484 -15.96 5.35 4.14
N ALA A 485 -17.03 5.50 4.91
CA ALA A 485 -17.93 4.42 5.29
C ALA A 485 -18.65 3.72 4.13
N GLY A 486 -18.76 4.37 2.96
CA GLY A 486 -19.61 3.88 1.87
C GLY A 486 -21.07 3.76 2.29
N LYS A 487 -21.58 4.78 3.00
CA LYS A 487 -22.97 4.90 3.47
C LYS A 487 -23.54 6.26 3.07
N PRO A 488 -24.87 6.42 2.94
CA PRO A 488 -25.49 7.68 2.54
C PRO A 488 -25.09 8.84 3.45
N SER A 489 -24.70 9.98 2.87
CA SER A 489 -24.26 11.18 3.61
C SER A 489 -25.38 11.81 4.44
N LEU A 490 -26.65 11.63 4.06
CA LEU A 490 -27.84 12.13 4.75
C LEU A 490 -28.85 11.02 4.98
N SER A 491 -29.61 11.10 6.08
CA SER A 491 -30.75 10.23 6.31
C SER A 491 -31.83 10.90 7.17
N VAL A 492 -33.08 10.47 6.99
CA VAL A 492 -34.19 10.78 7.91
C VAL A 492 -34.26 9.65 8.94
N LEU A 493 -34.06 9.99 10.21
CA LEU A 493 -34.09 9.02 11.31
C LEU A 493 -35.23 9.37 12.26
N ALA A 494 -35.96 8.36 12.74
CA ALA A 494 -37.00 8.48 13.75
C ALA A 494 -36.46 8.90 15.13
N SER A 495 -35.16 8.71 15.37
CA SER A 495 -34.47 9.20 16.56
C SER A 495 -32.96 9.30 16.33
N LYS A 496 -32.26 10.07 17.16
CA LYS A 496 -30.80 10.20 17.11
C LYS A 496 -30.05 8.92 17.49
N GLU A 497 -30.75 7.92 18.03
CA GLU A 497 -30.21 6.60 18.38
C GLU A 497 -30.42 5.55 17.29
N GLU A 498 -31.20 5.85 16.25
CA GLU A 498 -31.46 4.91 15.17
C GLU A 498 -30.18 4.58 14.39
N ALA A 499 -30.01 3.31 14.04
CA ALA A 499 -28.87 2.83 13.27
C ALA A 499 -28.80 3.51 11.91
N TRP A 500 -27.58 3.86 11.47
CA TRP A 500 -27.42 4.48 10.16
C TRP A 500 -27.75 3.48 9.05
N PRO A 501 -28.61 3.83 8.08
CA PRO A 501 -28.97 2.92 7.01
C PRO A 501 -27.79 2.71 6.05
N THR A 502 -27.73 1.53 5.44
CA THR A 502 -26.77 1.23 4.36
C THR A 502 -27.25 1.72 3.00
N GLU A 503 -28.56 1.89 2.83
CA GLU A 503 -29.20 2.40 1.62
C GLU A 503 -30.51 3.10 1.99
N ILE A 504 -31.00 3.98 1.12
CA ILE A 504 -32.26 4.72 1.34
C ILE A 504 -33.25 4.34 0.25
N ASP A 505 -34.38 3.76 0.65
CA ASP A 505 -35.47 3.47 -0.28
C ASP A 505 -36.05 4.77 -0.85
N GLY A 506 -36.30 4.79 -2.16
CA GLY A 506 -36.71 6.00 -2.88
C GLY A 506 -35.61 7.06 -3.07
N PHE A 507 -34.35 6.74 -2.80
CA PHE A 507 -33.22 7.63 -3.15
C PHE A 507 -33.04 7.73 -4.66
N THR A 508 -32.89 8.95 -5.17
CA THR A 508 -32.74 9.23 -6.60
C THR A 508 -31.68 10.30 -6.82
N TYR A 509 -30.75 10.02 -7.73
CA TYR A 509 -29.87 11.03 -8.32
C TYR A 509 -30.60 11.75 -9.46
N GLU A 510 -30.73 13.08 -9.35
CA GLU A 510 -31.49 13.93 -10.28
C GLU A 510 -30.61 14.61 -11.35
N GLY A 511 -29.29 14.53 -11.22
CA GLY A 511 -28.33 15.14 -12.15
C GLY A 511 -27.28 16.00 -11.45
N PHE A 512 -26.44 16.67 -12.23
CA PHE A 512 -25.56 17.72 -11.73
C PHE A 512 -25.54 18.93 -12.67
N GLU A 513 -25.26 20.10 -12.09
CA GLU A 513 -24.90 21.33 -12.79
C GLU A 513 -23.41 21.60 -12.58
N LEU A 514 -22.71 22.15 -13.57
CA LEU A 514 -21.30 22.52 -13.41
C LEU A 514 -21.17 23.99 -13.02
N LYS A 515 -20.37 24.25 -11.99
CA LYS A 515 -19.87 25.59 -11.66
C LYS A 515 -18.93 26.09 -12.76
N GLN A 516 -18.62 27.39 -12.74
CA GLN A 516 -17.73 28.00 -13.74
C GLN A 516 -16.29 27.43 -13.72
N ASP A 517 -15.87 26.96 -12.55
CA ASP A 517 -14.59 26.28 -12.29
C ASP A 517 -14.59 24.79 -12.69
N GLY A 518 -15.72 24.25 -13.17
CA GLY A 518 -15.87 22.85 -13.59
C GLY A 518 -16.40 21.91 -12.51
N SER A 519 -16.43 22.34 -11.24
CA SER A 519 -16.84 21.48 -10.13
C SER A 519 -18.36 21.23 -10.14
N PRO A 520 -18.84 20.02 -9.80
CA PRO A 520 -20.26 19.71 -9.86
C PRO A 520 -21.05 20.22 -8.65
N VAL A 521 -22.31 20.57 -8.90
CA VAL A 521 -23.38 20.69 -7.91
C VAL A 521 -24.34 19.54 -8.15
N ILE A 522 -24.28 18.52 -7.30
CA ILE A 522 -25.01 17.27 -7.51
C ILE A 522 -26.38 17.37 -6.83
N SER A 523 -27.44 17.01 -7.54
CA SER A 523 -28.82 17.06 -7.01
C SER A 523 -29.34 15.66 -6.74
N TYR A 524 -29.91 15.48 -5.55
CA TYR A 524 -30.51 14.23 -5.09
C TYR A 524 -31.87 14.46 -4.47
N LYS A 525 -32.64 13.36 -4.41
CA LYS A 525 -33.93 13.30 -3.75
C LYS A 525 -34.05 12.01 -2.94
N MET A 526 -34.63 12.11 -1.76
CA MET A 526 -35.07 10.99 -0.93
C MET A 526 -36.48 11.30 -0.39
N PRO A 527 -37.19 10.34 0.24
CA PRO A 527 -38.53 10.60 0.75
C PRO A 527 -38.61 11.87 1.62
N GLY A 528 -39.41 12.85 1.20
CA GLY A 528 -39.65 14.11 1.92
C GLY A 528 -38.49 15.13 1.91
N VAL A 529 -37.38 14.87 1.23
CA VAL A 529 -36.20 15.76 1.19
C VAL A 529 -35.57 15.79 -0.19
N SER A 530 -35.31 16.99 -0.71
CA SER A 530 -34.45 17.22 -1.88
C SER A 530 -33.21 17.98 -1.45
N PHE A 531 -32.03 17.66 -1.98
CA PHE A 531 -30.80 18.32 -1.58
C PHE A 531 -29.77 18.43 -2.70
N LYS A 532 -28.91 19.45 -2.58
CA LYS A 532 -27.76 19.70 -3.44
C LYS A 532 -26.47 19.53 -2.66
N GLU A 533 -25.53 18.77 -3.21
CA GLU A 533 -24.21 18.48 -2.65
C GLU A 533 -23.11 19.20 -3.44
N THR A 534 -22.17 19.82 -2.72
CA THR A 534 -20.91 20.33 -3.28
C THR A 534 -19.74 19.90 -2.41
N LEU A 535 -18.60 19.68 -3.05
CA LEU A 535 -17.31 19.38 -2.42
C LEU A 535 -16.29 20.37 -3.00
N ASP A 536 -16.08 21.47 -2.28
CA ASP A 536 -15.31 22.62 -2.74
C ASP A 536 -13.92 22.65 -2.10
N THR A 537 -12.88 23.00 -2.85
CA THR A 537 -11.55 23.18 -2.25
C THR A 537 -11.40 24.54 -1.57
N LYS A 538 -10.76 24.56 -0.40
CA LYS A 538 -10.28 25.78 0.27
C LYS A 538 -8.79 25.69 0.56
N GLU A 539 -8.19 26.86 0.82
CA GLU A 539 -6.77 26.99 1.22
C GLU A 539 -5.82 26.28 0.24
N SER A 540 -6.03 26.51 -1.07
CA SER A 540 -5.25 25.91 -2.15
C SER A 540 -5.27 24.36 -2.16
N GLY A 541 -6.41 23.76 -1.77
CA GLY A 541 -6.62 22.32 -1.79
C GLY A 541 -6.33 21.62 -0.46
N LYS A 542 -5.95 22.36 0.59
CA LYS A 542 -5.73 21.80 1.93
C LYS A 542 -6.99 21.26 2.59
N LYS A 543 -8.14 21.82 2.25
CA LYS A 543 -9.45 21.44 2.79
C LYS A 543 -10.42 21.11 1.67
N LEU A 544 -11.19 20.05 1.84
CA LEU A 544 -12.36 19.75 1.01
C LEU A 544 -13.62 20.03 1.81
N VAL A 545 -14.34 21.06 1.42
CA VAL A 545 -15.54 21.55 2.09
C VAL A 545 -16.74 20.83 1.52
N HIS A 546 -17.31 19.93 2.31
CA HIS A 546 -18.54 19.24 1.97
C HIS A 546 -19.73 20.08 2.42
N THR A 547 -20.53 20.55 1.46
CA THR A 547 -21.75 21.32 1.72
C THR A 547 -22.98 20.60 1.19
N LEU A 548 -24.00 20.47 2.04
CA LEU A 548 -25.30 19.90 1.70
C LEU A 548 -26.39 20.96 1.93
N ASN A 549 -27.01 21.41 0.84
CA ASN A 549 -28.12 22.37 0.87
C ASN A 549 -29.43 21.62 0.65
N LEU A 550 -30.33 21.63 1.63
CA LEU A 550 -31.49 20.76 1.65
C LEU A 550 -32.80 21.52 1.79
N VAL A 551 -33.84 20.97 1.18
CA VAL A 551 -35.23 21.42 1.25
C VAL A 551 -36.07 20.23 1.66
N SER A 552 -36.73 20.33 2.82
CA SER A 552 -37.67 19.33 3.32
C SER A 552 -39.11 19.73 3.00
N GLU A 553 -40.04 18.78 3.00
CA GLU A 553 -41.48 19.08 2.94
C GLU A 553 -41.97 19.78 4.23
N THR A 554 -41.30 19.55 5.36
CA THR A 554 -41.66 20.11 6.67
C THR A 554 -40.45 20.28 7.59
N ASP A 555 -40.45 21.35 8.39
CA ASP A 555 -39.48 21.60 9.48
C ASP A 555 -39.49 20.53 10.57
N ALA A 556 -40.53 19.68 10.64
CA ALA A 556 -40.63 18.59 11.62
C ALA A 556 -39.78 17.36 11.26
N THR A 557 -39.23 17.28 10.04
CA THR A 557 -38.44 16.13 9.59
C THR A 557 -37.11 16.07 10.35
N GLN A 558 -36.82 14.92 10.95
CA GLN A 558 -35.56 14.68 11.66
C GLN A 558 -34.47 14.20 10.71
N ILE A 559 -33.74 15.15 10.13
CA ILE A 559 -32.66 14.89 9.17
C ILE A 559 -31.31 14.94 9.89
N TYR A 560 -30.45 13.98 9.59
CA TYR A 560 -29.10 13.89 10.10
C TYR A 560 -28.11 13.74 8.94
N CYS A 561 -26.86 14.17 9.16
CA CYS A 561 -25.73 13.95 8.28
C CYS A 561 -24.70 13.04 8.96
N LEU A 562 -24.26 12.00 8.26
CA LEU A 562 -23.10 11.20 8.67
C LEU A 562 -21.86 11.89 8.14
N VAL A 563 -21.11 12.49 9.05
CA VAL A 563 -19.91 13.28 8.73
C VAL A 563 -18.69 12.36 8.60
N ALA A 564 -18.59 11.38 9.49
CA ALA A 564 -17.54 10.37 9.46
C ALA A 564 -17.99 9.10 10.19
N GLN A 565 -17.43 7.97 9.82
CA GLN A 565 -17.50 6.72 10.58
C GLN A 565 -16.09 6.13 10.63
N GLY A 566 -15.70 5.60 11.78
CA GLY A 566 -14.38 5.00 11.96
C GLY A 566 -14.30 4.17 13.23
N SER A 567 -13.29 3.33 13.35
CA SER A 567 -12.93 2.60 14.57
C SER A 567 -12.77 3.52 15.79
N THR A 568 -12.23 4.72 15.58
CA THR A 568 -12.05 5.75 16.60
C THR A 568 -12.42 7.13 16.08
N ILE A 569 -13.02 7.94 16.97
CA ILE A 569 -13.36 9.35 16.72
C ILE A 569 -13.05 10.10 18.01
N GLU A 570 -12.17 11.08 17.92
CA GLU A 570 -11.68 11.87 19.06
C GLU A 570 -11.82 13.37 18.76
N LYS A 571 -12.36 14.13 19.72
CA LYS A 571 -12.34 15.60 19.63
C LYS A 571 -11.02 16.13 20.21
N LEU A 572 -10.23 16.78 19.36
CA LEU A 572 -8.92 17.32 19.69
C LEU A 572 -9.00 18.68 20.43
N PRO A 573 -7.93 19.12 21.11
CA PRO A 573 -7.91 20.38 21.86
C PRO A 573 -8.18 21.64 21.02
N ASN A 574 -7.88 21.62 19.71
CA ASN A 574 -8.16 22.73 18.79
C ASN A 574 -9.59 22.67 18.19
N GLY A 575 -10.41 21.70 18.60
CA GLY A 575 -11.79 21.57 18.15
C GLY A 575 -11.99 20.67 16.93
N LEU A 576 -10.91 20.26 16.25
CA LEU A 576 -10.97 19.25 15.18
C LEU A 576 -11.42 17.89 15.72
N TYR A 577 -11.99 17.07 14.85
CA TYR A 577 -12.25 15.66 15.13
C TYR A 577 -11.26 14.79 14.36
N ALA A 578 -10.44 14.01 15.06
CA ALA A 578 -9.59 13.00 14.47
C ALA A 578 -10.37 11.71 14.25
N ILE A 579 -10.27 11.14 13.05
CA ILE A 579 -10.92 9.89 12.67
C ILE A 579 -9.87 8.81 12.43
N ASP A 580 -10.19 7.58 12.82
CA ASP A 580 -9.37 6.38 12.62
C ASP A 580 -7.92 6.60 13.02
N ASP A 581 -7.73 6.95 14.28
CA ASP A 581 -6.41 7.12 14.88
C ASP A 581 -5.59 8.15 14.10
N LYS A 582 -6.15 9.36 13.96
CA LYS A 582 -5.51 10.50 13.28
C LYS A 582 -5.09 10.17 11.83
N SER A 583 -5.98 9.50 11.09
CA SER A 583 -5.83 9.25 9.64
C SER A 583 -6.29 10.44 8.79
N TYR A 584 -7.31 11.16 9.26
CA TYR A 584 -7.75 12.45 8.72
C TYR A 584 -8.49 13.25 9.80
N TYR A 585 -8.74 14.52 9.53
CA TYR A 585 -9.51 15.41 10.38
C TYR A 585 -10.82 15.86 9.75
N ILE A 586 -11.80 16.10 10.62
CA ILE A 586 -13.01 16.86 10.33
C ILE A 586 -12.94 18.19 11.09
N GLU A 587 -13.19 19.28 10.37
CA GLU A 587 -13.31 20.64 10.90
C GLU A 587 -14.74 21.17 10.65
N PHE A 588 -15.35 21.74 11.68
CA PHE A 588 -16.62 22.45 11.55
C PHE A 588 -16.38 23.96 11.55
N GLU A 589 -16.94 24.69 10.57
CA GLU A 589 -16.65 26.11 10.35
C GLU A 589 -17.46 27.06 11.27
N GLY A 590 -18.42 26.53 12.04
CA GLY A 590 -19.36 27.30 12.83
C GLY A 590 -19.54 26.78 14.26
N LYS A 591 -20.77 26.85 14.75
CA LYS A 591 -21.17 26.39 16.10
C LYS A 591 -21.96 25.09 16.02
N GLU A 592 -21.63 24.26 15.04
CA GLU A 592 -22.20 22.93 14.87
C GLU A 592 -22.00 22.11 16.15
N SER A 593 -23.01 21.31 16.49
CA SER A 593 -23.00 20.45 17.68
C SER A 593 -23.11 18.99 17.23
N PRO A 594 -22.05 18.42 16.64
CA PRO A 594 -22.07 17.02 16.21
C PRO A 594 -22.07 16.09 17.43
N MET A 595 -22.59 14.89 17.24
CA MET A 595 -22.59 13.82 18.23
C MET A 595 -21.69 12.68 17.79
N VAL A 596 -20.90 12.15 18.73
CA VAL A 596 -20.19 10.89 18.54
C VAL A 596 -21.02 9.79 19.19
N ARG A 597 -21.37 8.76 18.43
CA ARG A 597 -22.14 7.60 18.89
C ARG A 597 -21.52 6.29 18.43
N ASN A 598 -21.85 5.19 19.09
CA ASN A 598 -21.44 3.86 18.64
C ASN A 598 -22.41 3.34 17.58
N SER A 599 -21.88 2.75 16.52
CA SER A 599 -22.66 2.04 15.49
C SER A 599 -22.91 0.59 15.91
N VAL A 600 -23.81 -0.08 15.19
CA VAL A 600 -24.19 -1.49 15.44
C VAL A 600 -23.02 -2.45 15.18
N ASP A 601 -22.11 -2.10 14.27
CA ASP A 601 -20.91 -2.87 13.92
C ASP A 601 -19.74 -2.68 14.91
N GLY A 602 -19.91 -1.85 15.94
CA GLY A 602 -18.89 -1.56 16.95
C GLY A 602 -17.97 -0.39 16.61
N SER A 603 -18.06 0.18 15.42
CA SER A 603 -17.39 1.44 15.07
C SER A 603 -18.07 2.65 15.74
N LYS A 604 -17.50 3.84 15.55
CA LYS A 604 -18.06 5.12 15.97
C LYS A 604 -18.54 5.92 14.76
N GLU A 605 -19.60 6.67 14.94
CA GLU A 605 -20.17 7.59 13.95
C GLU A 605 -20.13 9.02 14.51
N LEU A 606 -19.66 9.96 13.69
CA LEU A 606 -19.79 11.40 13.90
C LEU A 606 -20.99 11.89 13.09
N VAL A 607 -22.07 12.19 13.81
CA VAL A 607 -23.36 12.55 13.21
C VAL A 607 -23.69 14.00 13.53
N LEU A 608 -24.16 14.75 12.54
CA LEU A 608 -24.58 16.13 12.70
C LEU A 608 -26.09 16.26 12.46
N PRO A 609 -26.90 16.69 13.45
CA PRO A 609 -28.30 17.00 13.22
C PRO A 609 -28.44 18.23 12.32
N VAL A 610 -29.39 18.15 11.38
CA VAL A 610 -29.67 19.26 10.47
C VAL A 610 -30.70 20.19 11.10
N ASN A 611 -30.34 21.46 11.26
CA ASN A 611 -31.28 22.48 11.74
C ASN A 611 -32.08 23.04 10.55
N LEU A 612 -33.37 22.71 10.49
CA LEU A 612 -34.29 23.25 9.50
C LEU A 612 -34.87 24.60 9.96
N LYS A 613 -34.97 25.54 9.01
CA LYS A 613 -35.66 26.81 9.17
C LYS A 613 -36.40 27.15 7.89
N ASN A 614 -37.72 27.28 7.96
CA ASN A 614 -38.58 27.51 6.80
C ASN A 614 -38.38 26.41 5.74
N ASN A 615 -38.30 25.16 6.20
CA ASN A 615 -38.08 23.94 5.45
C ASN A 615 -36.70 23.84 4.77
N VAL A 616 -35.77 24.76 5.05
CA VAL A 616 -34.43 24.78 4.47
C VAL A 616 -33.40 24.51 5.56
N GLY A 617 -32.38 23.72 5.24
CA GLY A 617 -31.21 23.56 6.09
C GLY A 617 -29.94 23.50 5.26
N VAL A 618 -28.82 23.75 5.93
CA VAL A 618 -27.48 23.72 5.33
C VAL A 618 -26.56 23.01 6.31
N ILE A 619 -25.74 22.11 5.79
CA ILE A 619 -24.64 21.49 6.51
C ILE A 619 -23.36 21.82 5.78
N THR A 620 -22.32 22.22 6.52
CA THR A 620 -20.99 22.49 6.00
C THR A 620 -19.95 21.96 6.99
N TYR A 621 -19.00 21.18 6.49
CA TYR A 621 -17.81 20.77 7.23
C TYR A 621 -16.65 20.58 6.25
N SER A 622 -15.43 20.62 6.77
CA SER A 622 -14.21 20.47 6.01
C SER A 622 -13.51 19.16 6.36
N ILE A 623 -13.08 18.44 5.34
CA ILE A 623 -12.22 17.25 5.43
C ILE A 623 -10.79 17.72 5.20
N VAL A 624 -9.88 17.35 6.12
CA VAL A 624 -8.45 17.70 6.05
C VAL A 624 -7.64 16.43 6.16
N TRP A 625 -6.81 16.15 5.16
CA TRP A 625 -5.98 14.96 5.08
C TRP A 625 -4.63 15.24 4.44
#